data_AF-A0AAJ1U9Z2-F1
#
_entry.id   AF-A0AAJ1U9Z2-F1
#
_cell.length_a   1.000
_cell.length_b   1.000
_cell.length_c   1.000
_cell.angle_alpha   90.00
_cell.angle_beta   90.00
_cell.angle_gamma   90.00
#
_symmetry.space_group_name_H-M   'P 1'
#
loop_
_entity.id
_entity.type
_entity.pdbx_description
1 polymer ?
#
loop_
_entity_poly.entity_id
_entity_poly.type
_entity_poly.pdbx_seq_one_letter_code
_entity_poly.pdbx_strand_id
1 'polypeptide(L)' 'QGLQSGETLSEVFSYEITDADGDTATATLTLTINGVNDAPVAVIDRVVTTEDTAVAGNLLGNDSDIDGDPLEVTQV' A
#
# COMPACT_ATOMS: atom_id res chain seq x y z
N GLN A 1 5.55 3.55 -0.30
CA GLN A 1 4.57 3.47 0.80
C GLN A 1 3.25 4.01 0.29
N GLY A 2 2.21 3.16 0.24
CA GLY A 2 0.81 3.56 0.03
C GLY A 2 0.18 3.98 1.37
N LEU A 3 -1.12 4.28 1.36
CA LEU A 3 -1.89 4.50 2.60
C LEU A 3 -2.31 3.16 3.17
N GLN A 4 -2.05 2.94 4.44
CA GLN A 4 -2.45 1.72 5.13
C GLN A 4 -3.96 1.70 5.42
N SER A 5 -4.51 0.54 5.71
CA SER A 5 -5.90 0.36 6.15
C SER A 5 -6.24 1.30 7.33
N GLY A 6 -7.25 2.15 7.13
CA GLY A 6 -7.68 3.12 8.13
C GLY A 6 -6.87 4.42 8.17
N GLU A 7 -5.79 4.54 7.40
CA GLU A 7 -5.15 5.84 7.16
C GLU A 7 -5.95 6.68 6.16
N THR A 8 -5.84 7.99 6.28
CA THR A 8 -6.48 8.94 5.35
C THR A 8 -5.50 10.01 4.94
N LEU A 9 -5.49 10.35 3.65
CA LEU A 9 -4.80 11.51 3.11
C LEU A 9 -5.82 12.55 2.68
N SER A 10 -5.66 13.78 3.18
CA SER A 10 -6.47 14.92 2.77
C SER A 10 -5.64 15.88 1.95
N GLU A 11 -6.06 16.13 0.72
CA GLU A 11 -5.43 17.08 -0.20
C GLU A 11 -6.37 18.27 -0.41
N VAL A 12 -5.83 19.50 -0.41
CA VAL A 12 -6.64 20.72 -0.55
C VAL A 12 -6.11 21.55 -1.70
N PHE A 13 -6.98 21.79 -2.69
CA PHE A 13 -6.68 22.62 -3.85
C PHE A 13 -7.48 23.92 -3.77
N SER A 14 -6.81 25.05 -4.01
CA SER A 14 -7.49 26.32 -4.26
C SER A 14 -7.65 26.51 -5.75
N TYR A 15 -8.82 26.95 -6.19
CA TYR A 15 -9.08 27.30 -7.58
C TYR A 15 -9.78 28.65 -7.66
N GLU A 16 -9.63 29.31 -8.81
CA GLU A 16 -10.26 30.59 -9.13
C GLU A 16 -11.26 30.37 -10.27
N ILE A 17 -12.42 31.00 -10.16
CA ILE A 17 -13.40 31.11 -11.22
C ILE A 17 -13.45 32.56 -11.70
N THR A 18 -13.59 32.77 -13.00
CA THR A 18 -13.74 34.09 -13.63
C THR A 18 -15.04 34.10 -14.43
N ASP A 19 -15.84 35.16 -14.30
CA ASP A 19 -17.03 35.33 -15.14
C ASP A 19 -16.72 36.00 -16.49
N ALA A 20 -17.76 36.28 -17.28
CA ALA A 20 -17.59 36.90 -18.60
C ALA A 20 -17.16 38.38 -18.54
N ASP A 21 -17.41 39.05 -17.41
CA ASP A 21 -17.09 40.46 -17.20
C ASP A 21 -15.69 40.64 -16.56
N GLY A 22 -15.07 39.53 -16.14
CA GLY A 22 -13.71 39.48 -15.60
C GLY A 22 -13.63 39.48 -14.08
N ASP A 23 -14.78 39.41 -13.38
CA ASP A 23 -14.81 39.27 -11.93
C ASP A 23 -14.35 37.87 -11.54
N THR A 24 -13.58 37.78 -10.44
CA THR A 24 -12.99 36.53 -9.96
C THR A 24 -13.47 36.15 -8.57
N ALA A 25 -13.56 34.84 -8.31
CA ALA A 25 -13.80 34.30 -6.97
C ALA A 25 -12.94 33.06 -6.74
N THR A 26 -12.50 32.85 -5.51
CA THR A 26 -11.72 31.66 -5.13
C THR A 26 -12.57 30.67 -4.32
N ALA A 27 -12.29 29.39 -4.52
CA ALA A 27 -12.91 28.31 -3.76
C ALA A 27 -11.90 27.19 -3.52
N THR A 28 -12.22 26.31 -2.57
CA THR A 28 -11.38 25.15 -2.24
C THR A 28 -12.07 23.85 -2.62
N LEU A 29 -11.29 22.92 -3.16
CA LEU A 29 -11.65 21.51 -3.33
C LEU A 29 -10.86 20.71 -2.30
N THR A 30 -11.57 20.03 -1.41
CA THR A 30 -10.96 19.07 -0.49
C THR A 30 -11.17 17.66 -1.02
N LEU A 31 -10.07 16.92 -1.16
CA LEU A 31 -10.07 15.53 -1.59
C LEU A 31 -9.62 14.65 -0.43
N THR A 32 -10.43 13.67 -0.07
CA THR A 32 -10.10 12.68 0.97
C THR A 32 -9.88 11.32 0.32
N ILE A 33 -8.68 10.79 0.49
CA ILE A 33 -8.28 9.47 0.03
C ILE A 33 -8.21 8.56 1.27
N ASN A 34 -8.96 7.47 1.24
CA ASN A 34 -8.97 6.50 2.33
C ASN A 34 -8.11 5.31 1.93
N GLY A 35 -7.19 4.91 2.81
CA GLY A 35 -6.46 3.67 2.70
C GLY A 35 -7.36 2.46 2.96
N VAL A 36 -7.03 1.35 2.32
CA VAL A 36 -7.71 0.07 2.44
C VAL A 36 -6.67 -1.00 2.74
N ASN A 37 -7.09 -2.12 3.32
CA ASN A 37 -6.20 -3.28 3.48
C ASN A 37 -5.78 -3.80 2.11
N ASP A 38 -4.48 -3.89 1.92
CA ASP A 38 -3.84 -4.57 0.81
C ASP A 38 -3.63 -6.05 1.16
N ALA A 39 -3.43 -6.87 0.13
CA ALA A 39 -3.08 -8.27 0.30
C ALA A 39 -1.56 -8.42 0.43
N PRO A 40 -1.07 -9.44 1.17
CA PRO A 40 0.35 -9.68 1.28
C PRO A 40 0.94 -10.09 -0.07
N VAL A 41 2.21 -9.75 -0.28
CA VAL A 41 3.00 -10.06 -1.46
C VAL A 41 3.99 -11.16 -1.11
N ALA A 42 3.74 -12.35 -1.65
CA ALA A 42 4.64 -13.49 -1.53
C ALA A 42 5.76 -13.48 -2.58
N VAL A 43 6.95 -13.94 -2.21
CA VAL A 43 8.13 -14.08 -3.07
C VAL A 43 8.55 -15.54 -3.12
N ILE A 44 8.90 -16.02 -4.32
CA ILE A 44 9.25 -17.44 -4.52
C ILE A 44 10.52 -17.79 -3.73
N ASP A 45 10.40 -18.81 -2.89
CA ASP A 45 11.53 -19.47 -2.25
C ASP A 45 12.11 -20.58 -3.13
N ARG A 46 13.43 -20.63 -3.20
CA ARG A 46 14.15 -21.70 -3.88
C ARG A 46 15.37 -22.13 -3.08
N VAL A 47 15.40 -23.40 -2.73
CA VAL A 47 16.57 -24.06 -2.12
C VAL A 47 16.95 -25.27 -2.95
N VAL A 48 18.25 -25.47 -3.15
CA VAL A 48 18.82 -26.69 -3.73
C VAL A 48 19.69 -27.31 -2.65
N THR A 49 19.47 -28.61 -2.41
CA THR A 49 20.21 -29.40 -1.42
C THR A 49 20.62 -30.72 -2.05
N THR A 50 21.61 -31.39 -1.47
CA THR A 50 21.92 -32.77 -1.84
C THR A 50 20.94 -33.72 -1.18
N GLU A 51 20.86 -34.95 -1.69
CA GLU A 51 20.25 -36.06 -0.95
C GLU A 51 20.79 -36.13 0.49
N ASP A 52 19.91 -36.53 1.41
CA ASP A 52 20.15 -36.71 2.83
C ASP A 52 20.60 -35.45 3.60
N THR A 53 20.49 -34.26 2.98
CA THR A 53 20.77 -32.98 3.64
C THR A 53 19.46 -32.26 3.97
N ALA A 54 19.16 -32.15 5.27
CA ALA A 54 18.02 -31.40 5.76
C ALA A 54 18.12 -29.91 5.41
N VAL A 55 16.98 -29.31 5.05
CA VAL A 55 16.85 -27.88 4.78
C VAL A 55 16.04 -27.23 5.89
N ALA A 56 16.54 -26.13 6.44
CA ALA A 56 15.81 -25.24 7.31
C ALA A 56 15.78 -23.85 6.68
N GLY A 57 14.66 -23.15 6.81
CA GLY A 57 14.46 -21.83 6.24
C GLY A 57 13.24 -21.14 6.82
N ASN A 58 13.18 -19.83 6.62
CA ASN A 58 11.98 -19.03 6.89
C ASN A 58 11.33 -18.72 5.55
N LEU A 59 10.12 -19.25 5.32
CA LEU A 59 9.35 -19.00 4.10
C LEU A 59 8.84 -17.55 4.02
N LEU A 60 8.69 -16.88 5.17
CA LEU A 60 8.20 -15.50 5.22
C LEU A 60 9.32 -14.46 5.12
N GLY A 61 10.58 -14.89 4.93
CA GLY A 61 11.74 -14.02 5.07
C GLY A 61 11.87 -12.94 3.99
N ASN A 62 11.28 -13.19 2.82
CA ASN A 62 11.28 -12.34 1.63
C ASN A 62 9.87 -11.85 1.25
N ASP A 63 8.85 -12.28 1.97
CA ASP A 63 7.47 -11.83 1.81
C ASP A 63 7.26 -10.47 2.47
N SER A 64 6.25 -9.72 2.03
CA SER A 64 5.95 -8.41 2.60
C SER A 64 4.46 -8.09 2.57
N ASP A 65 4.05 -7.22 3.47
CA ASP A 65 2.74 -6.62 3.52
C ASP A 65 2.90 -5.11 3.70
N ILE A 66 2.17 -4.31 2.93
CA ILE A 66 2.31 -2.85 2.92
C ILE A 66 1.60 -2.17 4.08
N ASP A 67 0.58 -2.82 4.65
CA ASP A 67 -0.08 -2.42 5.89
C ASP A 67 0.76 -2.82 7.13
N GLY A 68 1.66 -3.79 6.95
CA GLY A 68 2.49 -4.33 8.03
C GLY A 68 1.74 -5.37 8.86
N ASP A 69 0.70 -5.96 8.29
CA ASP A 69 -0.04 -7.06 8.92
C ASP A 69 0.87 -8.28 9.10
N PRO A 70 0.72 -9.06 10.20
CA PRO A 70 1.47 -10.28 10.40
C PRO A 70 1.20 -11.32 9.30
N LEU A 71 2.27 -11.93 8.80
CA LEU A 71 2.19 -13.00 7.79
C LEU A 71 2.20 -14.38 8.46
N GLU A 72 1.41 -15.31 7.92
CA GLU A 72 1.37 -16.71 8.38
C GLU A 72 1.43 -17.70 7.21
N VAL A 73 2.20 -18.78 7.37
CA VAL A 73 2.21 -19.91 6.45
C VAL A 73 1.13 -20.90 6.88
N THR A 74 0.13 -21.10 6.04
CA THR A 74 -1.00 -22.01 6.34
C THR A 74 -0.83 -23.41 5.77
N GLN A 75 0.05 -23.58 4.77
CA GLN A 75 0.33 -24.86 4.13
C GLN A 75 1.76 -24.89 3.55
N VAL A 76 2.38 -26.08 3.57
CA VAL A 76 3.66 -26.41 2.92
C VAL A 76 3.47 -27.66 2.07
#